data_AF-A0A821IPS9-F1
#
_entry.id   AF-A0A821IPS9-F1
#
_cell.length_a   1.000
_cell.length_b   1.000
_cell.length_c   1.000
_cell.angle_alpha   90.00
_cell.angle_beta   90.00
_cell.angle_gamma   90.00
#
_symmetry.space_group_name_H-M   'P 1'
#
loop_
_entity.id
_entity.type
_entity.pdbx_description
1 polymer ?
#
loop_
_entity_poly.entity_id
_entity_poly.type
_entity_poly.pdbx_seq_one_letter_code
_entity_poly.pdbx_strand_id
1 'polypeptide(L)'
;MAQKCVLLILFVCLPLLLIKKVHTYQPNVIVRISNMTESMKQDAITITKQGFMKFNGYSPKSRSSIAHYIRSRFESLHNPSWQCILGRDYALSIASENEKRIILDVDKIAVLIFKGKC
;
A
#
# COMPACT_ATOMS: atom_id res chain seq x y z
N MET A 1 1.89 43.59 -33.33
CA MET A 1 2.42 43.36 -31.96
C MET A 1 1.60 42.34 -31.15
N ALA A 2 0.27 42.32 -31.26
CA ALA A 2 -0.60 41.43 -30.49
C ALA A 2 -0.36 39.91 -30.71
N GLN A 3 0.00 39.49 -31.92
CA GLN A 3 0.08 38.06 -32.28
C GLN A 3 1.30 37.33 -31.69
N LYS A 4 2.39 38.06 -31.39
CA LYS A 4 3.56 37.51 -30.68
C LYS A 4 3.28 37.27 -29.19
N CYS A 5 2.38 38.06 -28.58
CA CYS A 5 2.01 37.92 -27.17
C CYS A 5 1.12 36.68 -26.94
N VAL A 6 0.19 36.39 -27.85
CA VAL A 6 -0.70 35.22 -27.74
C VAL A 6 0.07 33.90 -27.82
N LEU A 7 1.08 33.81 -28.70
CA LEU A 7 1.91 32.62 -28.84
C LEU A 7 2.82 32.38 -27.62
N LEU A 8 3.34 33.45 -27.00
CA LEU A 8 4.10 33.37 -25.75
C LEU A 8 3.24 32.87 -24.59
N ILE A 9 1.99 33.36 -24.49
CA ILE A 9 1.05 32.93 -23.46
C ILE A 9 0.73 31.43 -23.61
N LEU A 10 0.53 30.93 -24.84
CA LEU A 10 0.33 29.50 -25.08
C LEU A 10 1.59 28.67 -24.75
N PHE A 11 2.79 29.11 -25.14
CA PHE A 11 4.03 28.39 -24.85
C PHE A 11 4.41 28.37 -23.36
N VAL A 12 3.97 29.35 -22.57
CA VAL A 12 4.28 29.45 -21.13
C VAL A 12 3.15 28.85 -20.27
N CYS A 13 1.87 29.10 -20.59
CA CYS A 13 0.74 28.60 -19.80
C CYS A 13 0.35 27.15 -20.11
N LEU A 14 0.55 26.66 -21.34
CA LEU A 14 0.23 25.27 -21.68
C LEU A 14 1.10 24.23 -20.95
N PRO A 15 2.44 24.42 -20.82
CA PRO A 15 3.24 23.53 -19.97
C PRO A 15 2.89 23.66 -18.48
N LEU A 16 2.50 24.84 -17.98
CA LEU A 16 2.04 25.00 -16.60
C LEU A 16 0.72 24.27 -16.31
N LEU A 17 -0.20 24.20 -17.29
CA LEU A 17 -1.44 23.41 -17.20
C LEU A 17 -1.22 21.89 -17.28
N LEU A 18 -0.09 21.45 -17.84
CA LEU A 18 0.29 20.03 -17.92
C LEU A 18 1.03 19.52 -16.68
N ILE A 19 1.52 20.39 -15.81
CA ILE A 19 1.97 20.01 -14.46
C ILE A 19 0.73 19.84 -13.58
N LYS A 20 -0.10 18.83 -13.86
CA LYS A 20 -0.96 18.28 -12.81
C LYS A 20 0.00 17.90 -11.68
N LYS A 21 -0.06 18.59 -10.53
CA LYS A 21 0.58 18.13 -9.30
C LYS A 21 0.16 16.67 -9.11
N VAL A 22 1.04 15.73 -9.43
CA VAL A 22 0.85 14.32 -9.10
C VAL A 22 0.96 14.29 -7.59
N HIS A 23 -0.17 14.45 -6.91
CA HIS A 23 -0.24 14.22 -5.49
C HIS A 23 -0.02 12.72 -5.32
N THR A 24 1.23 12.32 -5.12
CA THR A 24 1.54 10.93 -4.83
C THR A 24 0.97 10.64 -3.44
N TYR A 25 0.08 9.66 -3.35
CA TYR A 25 -0.38 9.14 -2.06
C TYR A 25 0.79 8.42 -1.39
N GLN A 26 1.13 8.82 -0.16
CA GLN A 26 2.24 8.26 0.60
C GLN A 26 1.68 7.63 1.87
N PRO A 27 1.42 6.31 1.88
CA PRO A 27 0.85 5.63 3.05
C PRO A 27 1.84 5.61 4.22
N ASN A 28 1.40 6.10 5.38
CA ASN A 28 2.14 5.93 6.63
C ASN A 28 1.88 4.53 7.19
N VAL A 29 2.94 3.76 7.44
CA VAL A 29 2.84 2.35 7.87
C VAL A 29 3.53 2.18 9.21
N ILE A 30 2.77 1.75 10.21
CA ILE A 30 3.23 1.54 11.59
C ILE A 30 3.11 0.06 11.93
N VAL A 31 4.16 -0.54 12.49
CA VAL A 31 4.13 -1.93 12.95
C VAL A 31 3.50 -1.97 14.34
N ARG A 32 2.39 -2.71 14.50
CA ARG A 32 1.81 -2.96 15.82
C ARG A 32 2.49 -4.12 16.52
N ILE A 33 2.46 -5.29 15.89
CA ILE A 33 2.98 -6.55 16.43
C ILE A 33 3.59 -7.34 15.28
N SER A 34 4.72 -7.99 15.52
CA SER A 34 5.34 -8.88 14.54
C SER A 34 6.10 -10.02 15.21
N ASN A 35 5.95 -11.22 14.65
CA ASN A 35 6.80 -12.40 14.94
C ASN A 35 7.59 -12.79 13.68
N MET A 36 8.16 -11.79 13.00
CA MET A 36 8.97 -11.94 11.78
C MET A 36 10.38 -11.39 12.01
N THR A 37 11.35 -11.83 11.18
CA THR A 37 12.70 -11.26 11.15
C THR A 37 12.66 -9.80 10.69
N GLU A 38 13.69 -9.01 11.00
CA GLU A 38 13.74 -7.59 10.62
C GLU A 38 13.66 -7.37 9.10
N SER A 39 14.40 -8.17 8.33
CA SER A 39 14.32 -8.14 6.86
C SER A 39 12.90 -8.40 6.36
N MET A 40 12.23 -9.42 6.89
CA MET A 40 10.89 -9.79 6.48
C MET A 40 9.83 -8.76 6.93
N LYS A 41 10.02 -8.12 8.08
CA LYS A 41 9.23 -6.95 8.49
C LYS A 41 9.36 -5.81 7.49
N GLN A 42 10.59 -5.50 7.08
CA GLN A 42 10.85 -4.42 6.12
C GLN A 42 10.22 -4.72 4.75
N ASP A 43 10.25 -5.98 4.31
CA ASP A 43 9.57 -6.42 3.09
C ASP A 43 8.05 -6.25 3.21
N ALA A 44 7.46 -6.67 4.35
CA ALA A 44 6.03 -6.49 4.62
C ALA A 44 5.61 -5.02 4.59
N ILE A 45 6.37 -4.12 5.22
CA ILE A 45 6.14 -2.67 5.20
C ILE A 45 6.20 -2.14 3.76
N THR A 46 7.24 -2.51 3.02
CA THR A 46 7.50 -2.04 1.66
C THR A 46 6.39 -2.48 0.69
N ILE A 47 6.03 -3.77 0.72
CA ILE A 47 4.95 -4.33 -0.11
C ILE A 47 3.61 -3.68 0.24
N THR A 48 3.33 -3.48 1.53
CA THR A 48 2.10 -2.82 1.97
C THR A 48 2.01 -1.40 1.43
N LYS A 49 3.09 -0.61 1.54
CA LYS A 49 3.16 0.73 0.94
C LYS A 49 2.89 0.70 -0.56
N GLN A 50 3.56 -0.20 -1.28
CA GLN A 50 3.39 -0.34 -2.74
C GLN A 50 1.96 -0.70 -3.13
N GLY A 51 1.29 -1.59 -2.38
CA GLY A 51 -0.09 -1.97 -2.64
C GLY A 51 -1.04 -0.78 -2.48
N PHE A 52 -0.91 -0.04 -1.38
CA PHE A 52 -1.71 1.14 -1.12
C PHE A 52 -1.46 2.28 -2.13
N MET A 53 -0.21 2.50 -2.54
CA MET A 53 0.13 3.45 -3.60
C MET A 53 -0.45 3.04 -4.96
N LYS A 54 -0.31 1.77 -5.34
CA LYS A 54 -0.76 1.24 -6.64
C LYS A 54 -2.26 1.41 -6.87
N PHE A 55 -3.05 1.29 -5.81
CA PHE A 55 -4.51 1.39 -5.89
C PHE A 55 -5.06 2.72 -5.36
N ASN A 56 -4.21 3.75 -5.19
CA ASN A 56 -4.59 5.09 -4.73
C ASN A 56 -5.35 5.10 -3.39
N GLY A 57 -4.89 4.29 -2.43
CA GLY A 57 -5.44 4.22 -1.08
C GLY A 57 -6.61 3.25 -0.90
N TYR A 58 -7.16 3.25 0.33
CA TYR A 58 -8.18 2.30 0.76
C TYR A 58 -9.60 2.83 0.47
N SER A 59 -10.28 2.19 -0.48
CA SER A 59 -11.64 2.47 -0.92
C SER A 59 -12.41 1.15 -1.10
N PRO A 60 -13.75 1.11 -0.97
CA PRO A 60 -14.54 -0.11 -1.12
C PRO A 60 -14.19 -0.97 -2.35
N LYS A 61 -13.82 -0.33 -3.46
CA LYS A 61 -13.43 -0.97 -4.73
C LYS A 61 -11.99 -1.50 -4.74
N SER A 62 -11.07 -0.90 -3.98
CA SER A 62 -9.65 -1.27 -3.98
C SER A 62 -9.27 -2.34 -2.95
N ARG A 63 -10.10 -2.56 -1.91
CA ARG A 63 -9.80 -3.47 -0.78
C ARG A 63 -9.31 -4.85 -1.22
N SER A 64 -10.08 -5.50 -2.10
CA SER A 64 -9.76 -6.86 -2.58
C SER A 64 -8.46 -6.87 -3.39
N SER A 65 -8.28 -5.87 -4.26
CA SER A 65 -7.08 -5.74 -5.08
C SER A 65 -5.82 -5.49 -4.25
N ILE A 66 -5.91 -4.65 -3.21
CA ILE A 66 -4.79 -4.39 -2.28
C ILE A 66 -4.45 -5.67 -1.52
N ALA A 67 -5.45 -6.37 -0.95
CA ALA A 67 -5.22 -7.59 -0.18
C ALA A 67 -4.57 -8.68 -1.05
N HIS A 68 -5.09 -8.87 -2.26
CA HIS A 68 -4.54 -9.82 -3.21
C HIS A 68 -3.10 -9.46 -3.60
N TYR A 69 -2.82 -8.18 -3.89
CA TYR A 69 -1.49 -7.71 -4.25
C TYR A 69 -0.47 -7.94 -3.13
N ILE A 70 -0.81 -7.58 -1.89
CA ILE A 70 0.08 -7.77 -0.74
C ILE A 70 0.35 -9.26 -0.55
N ARG A 71 -0.70 -10.09 -0.55
CA ARG A 71 -0.58 -11.55 -0.42
C ARG A 71 0.32 -12.15 -1.50
N SER A 72 0.03 -11.90 -2.77
CA SER A 72 0.75 -12.52 -3.89
C SER A 72 2.21 -12.07 -3.94
N ARG A 73 2.49 -10.79 -3.65
CA ARG A 73 3.85 -10.30 -3.62
C ARG A 73 4.64 -10.90 -2.45
N PHE A 74 4.01 -11.06 -1.30
CA PHE A 74 4.65 -11.65 -0.14
C PHE A 74 4.91 -13.17 -0.34
N GLU A 75 3.98 -13.90 -0.95
CA GLU A 75 4.18 -15.31 -1.36
C GLU A 75 5.37 -15.46 -2.31
N SER A 76 5.54 -14.52 -3.26
CA SER A 76 6.66 -14.55 -4.20
C SER A 76 8.04 -14.39 -3.54
N LEU A 77 8.12 -13.76 -2.37
CA LEU A 77 9.37 -13.53 -1.65
C LEU A 77 9.64 -14.55 -0.54
N HIS A 78 8.58 -15.08 0.10
CA HIS A 78 8.70 -15.84 1.36
C HIS A 78 7.98 -17.19 1.32
N ASN A 79 7.90 -17.82 0.14
CA ASN A 79 7.23 -19.08 -0.15
C ASN A 79 5.68 -19.01 -0.07
N PRO A 80 4.94 -19.98 -0.64
CA PRO A 80 3.46 -19.96 -0.69
C PRO A 80 2.74 -20.04 0.67
N SER A 81 1.41 -19.96 0.64
CA SER A 81 0.48 -20.11 1.77
C SER A 81 0.53 -18.93 2.76
N TRP A 82 0.50 -17.71 2.21
CA TRP A 82 0.26 -16.49 3.00
C TRP A 82 -1.16 -16.01 2.81
N GLN A 83 -1.70 -15.37 3.84
CA GLN A 83 -3.00 -14.75 3.84
C GLN A 83 -2.85 -13.29 4.23
N CYS A 84 -3.73 -12.44 3.66
CA CYS A 84 -3.74 -11.01 3.95
C CYS A 84 -5.19 -10.56 4.21
N ILE A 85 -5.40 -9.89 5.35
CA ILE A 85 -6.69 -9.30 5.74
C ILE A 85 -6.50 -7.80 5.93
N LEU A 86 -7.45 -7.00 5.45
CA LEU A 86 -7.45 -5.54 5.54
C LEU A 86 -8.79 -5.04 6.10
N GLY A 87 -8.78 -4.13 7.07
CA GLY A 87 -10.03 -3.61 7.64
C GLY A 87 -9.85 -2.38 8.53
N ARG A 88 -10.90 -1.56 8.64
CA ARG A 88 -11.00 -0.51 9.68
C ARG A 88 -11.51 -1.09 10.99
N ASP A 89 -12.60 -1.84 10.89
CA ASP A 89 -13.30 -2.44 12.02
C ASP A 89 -13.12 -3.95 11.95
N TYR A 90 -12.21 -4.48 12.75
CA TYR A 90 -11.89 -5.90 12.79
C TYR A 90 -11.56 -6.31 14.21
N ALA A 91 -11.96 -7.53 14.58
CA ALA A 91 -11.48 -8.22 15.75
C ALA A 91 -10.76 -9.48 15.26
N LEU A 92 -9.55 -9.71 15.78
CA LEU A 92 -8.82 -10.95 15.54
C LEU A 92 -8.54 -11.64 16.87
N SER A 93 -8.70 -12.95 16.89
CA SER A 93 -8.22 -13.82 17.96
C SER A 93 -7.37 -14.89 17.29
N ILE A 94 -6.08 -14.93 17.61
CA ILE A 94 -5.11 -15.87 17.02
C ILE A 94 -4.52 -16.68 18.17
N ALA A 95 -4.76 -17.98 18.18
CA ALA A 95 -4.37 -18.87 19.28
C ALA A 95 -2.88 -19.25 19.29
N SER A 96 -2.15 -19.02 18.18
CA SER A 96 -0.79 -19.51 18.00
C SER A 96 0.22 -18.37 18.12
N GLU A 97 1.10 -18.39 19.12
CA GLU A 97 2.22 -17.43 19.22
C GLU A 97 3.34 -17.71 18.19
N ASN A 98 3.49 -18.97 17.77
CA ASN A 98 4.62 -19.43 16.96
C ASN A 98 4.43 -19.23 15.45
N GLU A 99 3.29 -18.69 15.01
CA GLU A 99 3.03 -18.44 13.59
C GLU A 99 3.61 -17.10 13.15
N LYS A 100 4.33 -17.12 12.02
CA LYS A 100 4.86 -15.90 11.39
C LYS A 100 3.68 -15.00 10.99
N ARG A 101 3.57 -13.86 11.68
CA ARG A 101 2.55 -12.84 11.44
C ARG A 101 3.09 -11.44 11.64
N ILE A 102 2.42 -10.48 11.02
CA ILE A 102 2.62 -9.06 11.26
C ILE A 102 1.28 -8.33 11.16
N ILE A 103 1.06 -7.43 12.12
CA ILE A 103 -0.06 -6.48 12.12
C ILE A 103 0.54 -5.10 11.88
N LEU A 104 0.09 -4.47 10.81
CA LEU A 104 0.47 -3.11 10.43
C LEU A 104 -0.76 -2.20 10.49
N ASP A 105 -0.56 -0.95 10.85
CA ASP A 105 -1.52 0.12 10.58
C ASP A 105 -1.06 0.92 9.38
N VAL A 106 -1.97 1.10 8.42
CA VAL A 106 -1.84 2.04 7.32
C VAL A 106 -2.90 3.12 7.50
N ASP A 107 -2.49 4.29 7.94
CA ASP A 107 -3.40 5.36 8.39
C ASP A 107 -4.40 4.87 9.47
N LYS A 108 -5.66 4.57 9.09
CA LYS A 108 -6.71 4.02 9.97
C LYS A 108 -7.13 2.59 9.57
N ILE A 109 -6.35 1.94 8.72
CA ILE A 109 -6.63 0.61 8.18
C ILE A 109 -5.62 -0.35 8.77
N ALA A 110 -6.09 -1.43 9.40
CA ALA A 110 -5.20 -2.50 9.78
C ALA A 110 -4.97 -3.47 8.63
N VAL A 111 -3.75 -3.99 8.60
CA VAL A 111 -3.26 -4.99 7.65
C VAL A 111 -2.66 -6.12 8.44
N LEU A 112 -3.28 -7.30 8.35
CA LEU A 112 -2.76 -8.53 8.92
C LEU A 112 -2.20 -9.39 7.80
N ILE A 113 -0.91 -9.74 7.88
CA ILE A 113 -0.26 -10.71 7.00
C ILE A 113 0.17 -11.89 7.88
N PHE A 114 -0.27 -13.10 7.55
CA PHE A 114 0.02 -14.29 8.34
C PHE A 114 0.22 -15.53 7.47
N LYS A 115 1.08 -16.43 7.94
CA LYS A 115 1.32 -17.73 7.31
C LYS A 115 0.16 -18.66 7.66
N GLY A 116 -0.52 -19.21 6.65
CA GLY A 116 -1.48 -20.29 6.88
C GLY A 116 -0.75 -21.59 7.23
N LYS A 117 -1.38 -22.43 8.06
CA LYS A 117 -0.97 -23.84 8.19
C LYS A 117 -1.32 -24.54 6.88
N CYS A 118 -0.34 -25.20 6.28
CA CYS A 118 -0.58 -26.18 5.24
C CYS A 118 -1.10 -27.47 5.87
#